data_AF-A0A2M3Z800-F1
#
_entry.id   AF-A0A2M3Z800-F1
#
_cell.length_a   1.000
_cell.length_b   1.000
_cell.length_c   1.000
_cell.angle_alpha   90.00
_cell.angle_beta   90.00
_cell.angle_gamma   90.00
#
_symmetry.space_group_name_H-M   'P 1'
#
loop_
_entity.id
_entity.type
_entity.pdbx_description
1 polymer ?
#
loop_
_entity_poly.entity_id
_entity_poly.type
_entity_poly.pdbx_seq_one_letter_code
_entity_poly.pdbx_strand_id
1 'polypeptide(L)'
;MFSWTADSPAITGSETSVATIDDGGTMWSRQQNAVSVRHAFKSYGTKKKPNQVLSNLNMTVAKGTIYGLLGASGCGKTTLLSCIVGRKRLNSGEIWVLGGKPGTKGSGVPGARVGYMPQEIALYGEFSIRETMMYFGWIFGMHTTEIVERLQFLLNFLDLPSESRLVKNLSGGQQRRVSFAVALMHDPELLILDEPTVGVDPLLRQSIWNHLVHITKAGQKTVIITTHYIEEARQAHTIGLMRSGRLLAEESPACLLSMYRCSSLEDVFLKLSRKQGQANVAPAELNISNNISLSALAFGNKKDNPVYVSQESGVVGLNFHQSKEVLISDSNGSTIAINGLNGSAPGVISETVDCDNCTECSGCSNFTSKGKIKALLVKNFLRMWRNVGVMLFIFALPVMQVILFCLAIGRDPTNLKMAIVNGEMNTTIGADCVFDPGCSFTSLSCRYLSHLNSTIVKEYYTDLDSALDAVREGNAWGALYFTDNFTDALVARIALGRDADDETLDQSEIRVWLDMSNQQIGIMLNRDLQVAYREFAQQLLRVCDNNPKLGDVPIQFKSPIYGTNDPSFTDFVAPGVILTIVFFLAVALTSSALIIERTEGLLDRSWVAGVT
;
A
#
# COMPACT_ATOMS: atom_id res chain seq x y z
N MET A 1 -72.99 13.70 44.84
CA MET A 1 -74.25 12.99 44.55
C MET A 1 -73.87 11.64 43.96
N PHE A 2 -73.90 10.59 44.81
CA PHE A 2 -73.84 9.13 44.54
C PHE A 2 -72.65 8.59 43.71
N SER A 3 -72.10 7.38 43.87
CA SER A 3 -72.18 6.27 44.82
C SER A 3 -71.11 5.26 44.39
N TRP A 4 -70.55 4.50 45.34
CA TRP A 4 -69.78 3.27 45.13
C TRP A 4 -70.62 2.18 44.45
N THR A 5 -69.97 1.23 43.75
CA THR A 5 -70.03 -0.22 44.05
C THR A 5 -69.07 -1.03 43.17
N ALA A 6 -68.32 -1.93 43.81
CA ALA A 6 -67.62 -3.05 43.23
C ALA A 6 -68.61 -4.19 42.90
N ASP A 7 -68.26 -5.07 41.95
CA ASP A 7 -68.61 -6.50 42.00
C ASP A 7 -67.74 -7.31 41.01
N SER A 8 -67.18 -8.41 41.52
CA SER A 8 -66.61 -9.54 40.74
C SER A 8 -67.75 -10.52 40.41
N PRO A 9 -67.66 -11.35 39.34
CA PRO A 9 -67.13 -12.72 39.46
C PRO A 9 -66.46 -13.18 38.13
N ALA A 10 -65.90 -14.36 37.85
CA ALA A 10 -65.94 -15.70 38.42
C ALA A 10 -64.67 -16.47 37.95
N ILE A 11 -64.27 -17.47 38.73
CA ILE A 11 -63.28 -18.50 38.36
C ILE A 11 -64.03 -19.63 37.63
N THR A 12 -63.61 -19.98 36.41
CA THR A 12 -63.88 -21.27 35.78
C THR A 12 -62.61 -21.79 35.12
N GLY A 13 -62.27 -23.03 35.43
CA GLY A 13 -60.96 -23.63 35.18
C GLY A 13 -60.71 -24.19 33.78
N SER A 14 -59.41 -24.43 33.59
CA SER A 14 -58.76 -25.45 32.75
C SER A 14 -59.12 -25.54 31.28
N GLU A 15 -58.20 -25.04 30.44
CA GLU A 15 -57.70 -25.79 29.28
C GLU A 15 -56.20 -25.50 29.13
N THR A 16 -55.40 -26.55 29.29
CA THR A 16 -53.95 -26.56 29.10
C THR A 16 -53.63 -26.58 27.61
N SER A 17 -53.20 -25.44 27.06
CA SER A 17 -52.50 -25.40 25.77
C SER A 17 -51.08 -24.90 25.99
N VAL A 18 -50.12 -25.81 25.81
CA VAL A 18 -48.68 -25.59 25.87
C VAL A 18 -48.29 -24.47 24.91
N ALA A 19 -47.93 -23.31 25.46
CA ALA A 19 -47.37 -22.20 24.70
C ALA A 19 -45.86 -22.44 24.50
N THR A 20 -45.46 -22.55 23.25
CA THR A 20 -44.07 -22.53 22.79
C THR A 20 -43.41 -21.21 23.23
N ILE A 21 -42.43 -21.34 24.12
CA ILE A 21 -41.48 -20.27 24.47
C ILE A 21 -40.31 -20.42 23.49
N ASP A 22 -40.18 -19.52 22.52
CA ASP A 22 -38.89 -19.15 21.92
C ASP A 22 -39.09 -18.00 20.92
N ASP A 23 -38.68 -16.78 21.31
CA ASP A 23 -38.09 -15.72 20.46
C ASP A 23 -38.10 -14.34 21.16
N GLY A 24 -38.95 -14.13 22.17
CA GLY A 24 -38.99 -12.87 22.93
C GLY A 24 -37.81 -12.67 23.90
N GLY A 25 -37.26 -13.74 24.49
CA GLY A 25 -36.24 -13.65 25.54
C GLY A 25 -34.83 -13.23 25.07
N THR A 26 -34.51 -13.44 23.80
CA THR A 26 -33.18 -13.19 23.24
C THR A 26 -32.91 -11.70 23.00
N MET A 27 -33.92 -10.89 22.65
CA MET A 27 -33.75 -9.44 22.45
C MET A 27 -33.55 -8.67 23.77
N TRP A 28 -34.31 -8.99 24.81
CA TRP A 28 -34.20 -8.34 26.14
C TRP A 28 -32.86 -8.67 26.82
N SER A 29 -32.40 -9.93 26.71
CA SER A 29 -31.06 -10.34 27.19
C SER A 29 -29.92 -9.68 26.40
N ARG A 30 -30.11 -9.42 25.09
CA ARG A 30 -29.14 -8.72 24.25
C ARG A 30 -29.04 -7.22 24.56
N GLN A 31 -30.10 -6.59 25.07
CA GLN A 31 -30.08 -5.17 25.46
C GLN A 31 -29.36 -4.89 26.80
N GLN A 32 -29.30 -5.87 27.70
CA GLN A 32 -28.60 -5.74 28.98
C GLN A 32 -27.09 -5.98 28.88
N ASN A 33 -26.63 -6.64 27.82
CA ASN A 33 -25.22 -6.92 27.58
C ASN A 33 -24.57 -5.85 26.70
N ALA A 34 -23.35 -5.45 27.04
CA ALA A 34 -22.55 -4.56 26.23
C ALA A 34 -21.89 -5.31 25.07
N VAL A 35 -21.42 -6.53 25.32
CA VAL A 35 -20.84 -7.42 24.30
C VAL A 35 -21.38 -8.82 24.49
N SER A 36 -21.85 -9.46 23.42
CA SER A 36 -22.19 -10.87 23.41
C SER A 36 -21.55 -11.55 22.20
N VAL A 37 -20.77 -12.58 22.49
CA VAL A 37 -20.09 -13.43 21.51
C VAL A 37 -20.68 -14.84 21.65
N ARG A 38 -21.18 -15.40 20.55
CA ARG A 38 -21.80 -16.73 20.52
C ARG A 38 -21.17 -17.58 19.42
N HIS A 39 -20.71 -18.77 19.81
CA HIS A 39 -20.13 -19.79 18.93
C HIS A 39 -19.04 -19.23 18.00
N ALA A 40 -18.16 -18.38 18.51
CA ALA A 40 -17.16 -17.71 17.68
C ALA A 40 -16.05 -18.66 17.22
N PHE A 41 -15.86 -18.71 15.90
CA PHE A 41 -14.75 -19.41 15.25
C PHE A 41 -13.92 -18.44 14.40
N LYS A 42 -12.60 -18.54 14.54
CA LYS A 42 -11.65 -17.79 13.73
C LYS A 42 -10.42 -18.63 13.43
N SER A 43 -10.07 -18.73 12.16
CA SER A 43 -8.85 -19.38 11.68
C SER A 43 -8.06 -18.46 10.75
N TYR A 44 -6.74 -18.55 10.82
CA TYR A 44 -5.82 -17.89 9.88
C TYR A 44 -5.03 -18.92 9.08
N GLY A 45 -4.47 -18.50 7.95
CA GLY A 45 -3.72 -19.37 7.05
C GLY A 45 -4.53 -19.84 5.84
N THR A 46 -3.89 -20.63 4.99
CA THR A 46 -4.52 -21.16 3.78
C THR A 46 -5.54 -22.24 4.13
N LYS A 47 -6.54 -22.45 3.26
CA LYS A 47 -7.56 -23.51 3.43
C LYS A 47 -6.95 -24.91 3.67
N LYS A 48 -5.73 -25.15 3.16
CA LYS A 48 -4.99 -26.42 3.32
C LYS A 48 -4.33 -26.61 4.70
N LYS A 49 -4.02 -25.53 5.42
CA LYS A 49 -3.41 -25.56 6.77
C LYS A 49 -3.99 -24.43 7.64
N PRO A 50 -5.26 -24.53 8.06
CA PRO A 50 -5.87 -23.52 8.91
C PRO A 50 -5.32 -23.60 10.32
N ASN A 51 -4.74 -22.50 10.81
CA ASN A 51 -4.42 -22.34 12.22
C ASN A 51 -5.63 -21.75 12.94
N GLN A 52 -6.32 -22.57 13.74
CA GLN A 52 -7.49 -22.14 14.50
C GLN A 52 -7.05 -21.31 15.71
N VAL A 53 -7.49 -20.05 15.76
CA VAL A 53 -7.17 -19.11 16.85
C VAL A 53 -8.32 -19.01 17.85
N LEU A 54 -9.58 -19.07 17.38
CA LEU A 54 -10.76 -19.11 18.24
C LEU A 54 -11.59 -20.36 17.89
N SER A 55 -12.00 -21.11 18.90
CA SER A 55 -12.74 -22.36 18.74
C SER A 55 -13.96 -22.37 19.66
N ASN A 56 -15.17 -22.22 19.09
CA ASN A 56 -16.44 -22.24 19.80
C ASN A 56 -16.47 -21.36 21.07
N LEU A 57 -16.01 -20.11 20.94
CA LEU A 57 -15.92 -19.20 22.09
C LEU A 57 -17.27 -18.52 22.33
N ASN A 58 -17.75 -18.63 23.57
CA ASN A 58 -18.87 -17.86 24.10
C ASN A 58 -18.32 -16.86 25.13
N MET A 59 -18.80 -15.62 25.08
CA MET A 59 -18.41 -14.57 26.03
C MET A 59 -19.56 -13.57 26.16
N THR A 60 -19.84 -13.14 27.39
CA THR A 60 -20.91 -12.20 27.72
C THR A 60 -20.42 -11.13 28.68
N VAL A 61 -20.45 -9.88 28.23
CA VAL A 61 -20.06 -8.72 29.04
C VAL A 61 -21.32 -7.92 29.38
N ALA A 62 -21.69 -7.90 30.65
CA ALA A 62 -22.79 -7.07 31.15
C ALA A 62 -22.44 -5.57 31.06
N LYS A 63 -23.44 -4.74 30.75
CA LYS A 63 -23.25 -3.27 30.77
C LYS A 63 -22.86 -2.78 32.16
N GLY A 64 -22.03 -1.74 32.22
CA GLY A 64 -21.64 -1.12 33.49
C GLY A 64 -20.62 -1.92 34.32
N THR A 65 -20.00 -2.95 33.73
CA THR A 65 -19.05 -3.83 34.43
C THR A 65 -17.64 -3.72 33.85
N ILE A 66 -16.65 -4.15 34.64
CA ILE A 66 -15.27 -4.35 34.17
C ILE A 66 -15.08 -5.84 33.93
N TYR A 67 -14.78 -6.21 32.69
CA TYR A 67 -14.48 -7.57 32.28
C TYR A 67 -12.97 -7.74 32.05
N GLY A 68 -12.34 -8.59 32.84
CA GLY A 68 -10.92 -8.93 32.71
C GLY A 68 -10.72 -10.19 31.87
N LEU A 69 -10.14 -10.06 30.67
CA LEU A 69 -9.79 -11.20 29.82
C LEU A 69 -8.34 -11.61 30.06
N LEU A 70 -8.14 -12.74 30.73
CA LEU A 70 -6.83 -13.31 31.03
C LEU A 70 -6.50 -14.47 30.12
N GLY A 71 -5.22 -14.65 29.85
CA GLY A 71 -4.72 -15.83 29.15
C GLY A 71 -3.28 -15.67 28.73
N ALA A 72 -2.62 -16.79 28.40
CA ALA A 72 -1.25 -16.78 27.91
C ALA A 72 -1.11 -15.97 26.61
N SER A 73 0.12 -15.56 26.28
CA SER A 73 0.41 -14.98 24.97
C SER A 73 0.04 -15.98 23.86
N GLY A 74 -0.52 -15.49 22.76
CA GLY A 74 -0.95 -16.32 21.63
C GLY A 74 -2.26 -17.10 21.81
N CYS A 75 -2.98 -16.97 22.94
CA CYS A 75 -4.24 -17.72 23.12
C CYS A 75 -5.44 -17.17 22.32
N GLY A 76 -5.31 -15.99 21.69
CA GLY A 76 -6.34 -15.40 20.82
C GLY A 76 -7.01 -14.11 21.32
N LYS A 77 -6.60 -13.56 22.48
CA LYS A 77 -7.20 -12.34 23.09
C LYS A 77 -7.29 -11.16 22.11
N THR A 78 -6.17 -10.73 21.54
CA THR A 78 -6.11 -9.60 20.59
C THR A 78 -6.94 -9.87 19.32
N THR A 79 -7.02 -11.12 18.88
CA THR A 79 -7.90 -11.51 17.76
C THR A 79 -9.36 -11.36 18.12
N LEU A 80 -9.76 -11.79 19.33
CA LEU A 80 -11.14 -11.62 19.82
C LEU A 80 -11.51 -10.14 19.93
N LEU A 81 -10.65 -9.32 20.54
CA LEU A 81 -10.86 -7.87 20.62
C LEU A 81 -10.98 -7.22 19.23
N SER A 82 -10.13 -7.61 18.29
CA SER A 82 -10.20 -7.12 16.91
C SER A 82 -11.53 -7.46 16.22
N CYS A 83 -12.15 -8.60 16.56
CA CYS A 83 -13.46 -8.98 16.04
C CYS A 83 -14.59 -8.19 16.71
N ILE A 84 -14.49 -7.93 18.02
CA ILE A 84 -15.46 -7.12 18.78
C ILE A 84 -15.52 -5.69 18.22
N VAL A 85 -14.36 -5.09 17.95
CA VAL A 85 -14.27 -3.72 17.43
C VAL A 85 -14.67 -3.65 15.94
N GLY A 86 -14.80 -4.79 15.25
CA GLY A 86 -15.18 -4.85 13.84
C GLY A 86 -14.02 -4.72 12.85
N ARG A 87 -12.76 -4.75 13.33
CA ARG A 87 -11.55 -4.78 12.48
C ARG A 87 -11.44 -6.08 11.69
N LYS A 88 -11.86 -7.20 12.29
CA LYS A 88 -11.82 -8.52 11.66
C LYS A 88 -13.19 -9.17 11.74
N ARG A 89 -13.58 -9.89 10.69
CA ARG A 89 -14.81 -10.71 10.71
C ARG A 89 -14.50 -12.11 11.25
N LEU A 90 -15.46 -12.71 11.95
CA LEU A 90 -15.39 -14.13 12.31
C LEU A 90 -15.55 -15.01 11.07
N ASN A 91 -15.07 -16.25 11.14
CA ASN A 91 -15.36 -17.26 10.12
C ASN A 91 -16.75 -17.89 10.32
N SER A 92 -17.17 -18.05 11.57
CA SER A 92 -18.50 -18.52 11.97
C SER A 92 -18.84 -18.00 13.38
N GLY A 93 -20.12 -17.97 13.71
CA GLY A 93 -20.66 -17.43 14.96
C GLY A 93 -21.16 -15.99 14.85
N GLU A 94 -21.60 -15.44 15.97
CA GLU A 94 -22.17 -14.10 16.05
C GLU A 94 -21.47 -13.23 17.11
N ILE A 95 -21.31 -11.95 16.79
CA ILE A 95 -20.86 -10.90 17.72
C ILE A 95 -21.88 -9.76 17.70
N TRP A 96 -22.29 -9.36 18.90
CA TRP A 96 -23.14 -8.22 19.14
C TRP A 96 -22.43 -7.27 20.10
N VAL A 97 -22.34 -5.99 19.72
CA VAL A 97 -21.70 -4.93 20.52
C VAL A 97 -22.66 -3.76 20.61
N LEU A 98 -22.98 -3.37 21.84
CA LEU A 98 -23.89 -2.27 22.17
C LEU A 98 -25.22 -2.32 21.39
N GLY A 99 -25.74 -3.53 21.18
CA GLY A 99 -27.00 -3.80 20.47
C GLY A 99 -26.91 -3.99 18.95
N GLY A 100 -25.74 -3.87 18.32
CA GLY A 100 -25.56 -4.03 16.87
C GLY A 100 -24.44 -5.00 16.49
N LYS A 101 -24.45 -5.50 15.25
CA LYS A 101 -23.34 -6.30 14.70
C LYS A 101 -22.18 -5.38 14.29
N PRO A 102 -20.94 -5.58 14.76
CA PRO A 102 -19.80 -4.74 14.37
C PRO A 102 -19.59 -4.72 12.84
N GLY A 103 -19.25 -3.55 12.29
CA GLY A 103 -19.01 -3.35 10.86
C GLY A 103 -20.27 -3.24 9.99
N THR A 104 -21.48 -3.29 10.56
CA THR A 104 -22.74 -3.01 9.85
C THR A 104 -23.10 -1.52 9.88
N LYS A 105 -23.76 -1.02 8.83
CA LYS A 105 -24.20 0.38 8.79
C LYS A 105 -25.19 0.64 9.94
N GLY A 106 -24.93 1.68 10.74
CA GLY A 106 -25.79 2.06 11.86
C GLY A 106 -25.48 1.38 13.21
N SER A 107 -24.52 0.45 13.31
CA SER A 107 -24.13 -0.15 14.59
C SER A 107 -23.43 0.84 15.54
N GLY A 108 -22.80 1.88 14.97
CA GLY A 108 -21.91 2.79 15.68
C GLY A 108 -20.55 2.18 16.07
N VAL A 109 -20.26 0.98 15.56
CA VAL A 109 -19.01 0.22 15.81
C VAL A 109 -18.52 -0.38 14.48
N PRO A 110 -17.38 0.06 13.92
CA PRO A 110 -16.47 1.13 14.39
C PRO A 110 -17.12 2.52 14.53
N GLY A 111 -16.61 3.35 15.45
CA GLY A 111 -17.13 4.70 15.68
C GLY A 111 -16.90 5.25 17.09
N ALA A 112 -17.44 6.43 17.36
CA ALA A 112 -17.23 7.16 18.62
C ALA A 112 -17.83 6.46 19.87
N ARG A 113 -18.70 5.46 19.72
CA ARG A 113 -19.29 4.74 20.87
C ARG A 113 -18.27 3.83 21.58
N VAL A 114 -17.16 3.51 20.91
CA VAL A 114 -16.12 2.59 21.42
C VAL A 114 -14.78 3.31 21.52
N GLY A 115 -14.14 3.22 22.69
CA GLY A 115 -12.74 3.58 22.86
C GLY A 115 -11.89 2.34 22.76
N TYR A 116 -10.87 2.36 21.90
CA TYR A 116 -9.99 1.21 21.70
C TYR A 116 -8.54 1.62 21.87
N MET A 117 -7.85 0.89 22.75
CA MET A 117 -6.40 0.94 22.91
C MET A 117 -5.81 -0.39 22.42
N PRO A 118 -5.12 -0.40 21.26
CA PRO A 118 -4.42 -1.58 20.78
C PRO A 118 -3.18 -1.91 21.63
N GLN A 119 -2.68 -3.15 21.49
CA GLN A 119 -1.44 -3.60 22.14
C GLN A 119 -0.21 -2.87 21.59
N GLU A 120 -0.20 -2.66 20.27
CA GLU A 120 0.73 -1.76 19.57
C GLU A 120 0.38 -0.31 19.90
N ILE A 121 1.38 0.57 19.89
CA ILE A 121 1.20 1.95 20.35
C ILE A 121 0.25 2.72 19.41
N ALA A 122 0.36 2.49 18.10
CA ALA A 122 -0.47 3.10 17.05
C ALA A 122 -0.65 4.62 17.25
N LEU A 123 0.47 5.35 17.33
CA LEU A 123 0.54 6.81 17.44
C LEU A 123 1.52 7.38 16.40
N TYR A 124 1.21 8.56 15.85
CA TYR A 124 2.10 9.24 14.90
C TYR A 124 3.32 9.79 15.63
N GLY A 125 4.51 9.28 15.29
CA GLY A 125 5.76 9.66 15.94
C GLY A 125 6.13 11.14 15.76
N GLU A 126 5.76 11.74 14.62
CA GLU A 126 6.05 13.15 14.34
C GLU A 126 5.13 14.14 15.05
N PHE A 127 4.05 13.69 15.71
CA PHE A 127 3.11 14.59 16.38
C PHE A 127 3.53 14.86 17.82
N SER A 128 3.12 16.03 18.33
CA SER A 128 3.13 16.29 19.78
C SER A 128 1.97 15.57 20.47
N ILE A 129 2.02 15.46 21.80
CA ILE A 129 0.90 14.93 22.60
C ILE A 129 -0.37 15.73 22.30
N ARG A 130 -0.27 17.07 22.31
CA ARG A 130 -1.39 17.97 21.98
C ARG A 130 -1.96 17.72 20.59
N GLU A 131 -1.12 17.60 19.57
CA GLU A 131 -1.57 17.36 18.18
C GLU A 131 -2.21 15.99 18.02
N THR A 132 -1.65 14.98 18.67
CA THR A 132 -2.22 13.64 18.73
C THR A 132 -3.63 13.69 19.31
N MET A 133 -3.80 14.42 20.41
CA MET A 133 -5.11 14.56 21.05
C MET A 133 -6.10 15.33 20.17
N MET A 134 -5.67 16.43 19.54
CA MET A 134 -6.48 17.19 18.58
C MET A 134 -6.92 16.32 17.39
N TYR A 135 -5.99 15.54 16.82
CA TYR A 135 -6.26 14.66 15.69
C TYR A 135 -7.35 13.63 16.01
N PHE A 136 -7.18 12.85 17.09
CA PHE A 136 -8.16 11.83 17.45
C PHE A 136 -9.47 12.46 17.94
N GLY A 137 -9.43 13.55 18.71
CA GLY A 137 -10.63 14.27 19.14
C GLY A 137 -11.48 14.75 17.97
N TRP A 138 -10.87 15.31 16.91
CA TRP A 138 -11.60 15.70 15.70
C TRP A 138 -12.15 14.50 14.91
N ILE A 139 -11.47 13.35 14.93
CA ILE A 139 -12.00 12.12 14.32
C ILE A 139 -13.26 11.64 15.05
N PHE A 140 -13.25 11.70 16.38
CA PHE A 140 -14.41 11.39 17.22
C PHE A 140 -15.52 12.45 17.17
N GLY A 141 -15.25 13.61 16.55
CA GLY A 141 -16.23 14.68 16.36
C GLY A 141 -16.32 15.68 17.52
N MET A 142 -15.33 15.68 18.43
CA MET A 142 -15.27 16.60 19.57
C MET A 142 -14.91 18.03 19.15
N HIS A 143 -15.37 19.01 19.94
CA HIS A 143 -14.99 20.40 19.75
C HIS A 143 -13.59 20.69 20.31
N THR A 144 -12.85 21.60 19.68
CA THR A 144 -11.48 21.95 20.08
C THR A 144 -11.37 22.38 21.55
N THR A 145 -12.37 23.08 22.09
CA THR A 145 -12.41 23.50 23.50
C THR A 145 -12.51 22.31 24.46
N GLU A 146 -13.41 21.37 24.16
CA GLU A 146 -13.60 20.13 24.92
C GLU A 146 -12.33 19.26 24.89
N ILE A 147 -11.67 19.18 23.73
CA ILE A 147 -10.41 18.43 23.59
C ILE A 147 -9.33 19.01 24.50
N VAL A 148 -9.20 20.34 24.58
CA VAL A 148 -8.19 20.99 25.42
C VAL A 148 -8.47 20.76 26.90
N GLU A 149 -9.73 20.84 27.32
CA GLU A 149 -10.12 20.55 28.71
C GLU A 149 -9.84 19.09 29.09
N ARG A 150 -10.27 18.15 28.23
CA ARG A 150 -10.00 16.71 28.41
C ARG A 150 -8.50 16.41 28.39
N LEU A 151 -7.72 17.08 27.54
CA LEU A 151 -6.26 16.95 27.51
C LEU A 151 -5.65 17.32 28.87
N GLN A 152 -6.03 18.46 29.46
CA GLN A 152 -5.48 18.88 30.76
C GLN A 152 -5.80 17.88 31.87
N PHE A 153 -7.02 17.35 31.91
CA PHE A 153 -7.39 16.28 32.83
C PHE A 153 -6.51 15.03 32.63
N LEU A 154 -6.36 14.57 31.39
CA LEU A 154 -5.63 13.35 31.06
C LEU A 154 -4.12 13.48 31.29
N LEU A 155 -3.54 14.66 31.08
CA LEU A 155 -2.13 14.94 31.38
C LEU A 155 -1.82 14.75 32.86
N ASN A 156 -2.66 15.31 33.73
CA ASN A 156 -2.51 15.21 35.18
C ASN A 156 -2.82 13.79 35.68
N PHE A 157 -3.87 13.17 35.15
CA PHE A 157 -4.31 11.84 35.58
C PHE A 157 -3.31 10.73 35.23
N LEU A 158 -2.73 10.76 34.03
CA LEU A 158 -1.80 9.73 33.56
C LEU A 158 -0.32 10.11 33.73
N ASP A 159 -0.01 11.19 34.44
CA ASP A 159 1.36 11.70 34.64
C ASP A 159 2.13 11.75 33.30
N LEU A 160 1.56 12.49 32.34
CA LEU A 160 2.13 12.67 31.02
C LEU A 160 3.09 13.87 31.02
N PRO A 161 4.17 13.82 30.22
CA PRO A 161 5.06 14.97 30.07
C PRO A 161 4.34 16.12 29.33
N SER A 162 5.06 17.24 29.15
CA SER A 162 4.52 18.44 28.52
C SER A 162 3.79 18.16 27.20
N GLU A 163 2.66 18.86 26.99
CA GLU A 163 1.78 18.68 25.83
C GLU A 163 2.47 18.93 24.48
N SER A 164 3.55 19.71 24.47
CA SER A 164 4.35 20.07 23.29
C SER A 164 5.40 19.02 22.90
N ARG A 165 5.66 18.02 23.76
CA ARG A 165 6.67 16.99 23.50
C ARG A 165 6.21 16.05 22.38
N LEU A 166 7.14 15.72 21.47
CA LEU A 166 6.89 14.80 20.35
C LEU A 166 6.77 13.35 20.83
N VAL A 167 5.85 12.58 20.24
CA VAL A 167 5.58 11.18 20.56
C VAL A 167 6.83 10.32 20.37
N LYS A 168 7.61 10.54 19.30
CA LYS A 168 8.87 9.81 19.05
C LYS A 168 9.93 9.99 20.14
N ASN A 169 9.86 11.07 20.94
CA ASN A 169 10.81 11.37 22.03
C ASN A 169 10.31 10.89 23.41
N LEU A 170 9.20 10.16 23.46
CA LEU A 170 8.64 9.58 24.68
C LEU A 170 9.19 8.18 24.93
N SER A 171 9.28 7.76 26.19
CA SER A 171 9.56 6.36 26.51
C SER A 171 8.38 5.47 26.08
N GLY A 172 8.61 4.18 25.84
CA GLY A 172 7.53 3.26 25.46
C GLY A 172 6.38 3.22 26.47
N GLY A 173 6.68 3.36 27.77
CA GLY A 173 5.66 3.51 28.82
C GLY A 173 4.85 4.81 28.70
N GLN A 174 5.51 5.94 28.43
CA GLN A 174 4.83 7.23 28.19
C GLN A 174 3.96 7.17 26.93
N GLN A 175 4.45 6.58 25.83
CA GLN A 175 3.68 6.39 24.61
C GLN A 175 2.44 5.52 24.84
N ARG A 176 2.57 4.45 25.64
CA ARG A 176 1.43 3.61 26.05
C ARG A 176 0.39 4.42 26.84
N ARG A 177 0.82 5.29 27.76
CA ARG A 177 -0.09 6.19 28.49
C ARG A 177 -0.77 7.21 27.58
N VAL A 178 -0.07 7.76 26.59
CA VAL A 178 -0.69 8.63 25.58
C VAL A 178 -1.74 7.85 24.76
N SER A 179 -1.42 6.61 24.36
CA SER A 179 -2.36 5.75 23.64
C SER A 179 -3.61 5.45 24.49
N PHE A 180 -3.44 5.26 25.80
CA PHE A 180 -4.54 5.08 26.74
C PHE A 180 -5.40 6.35 26.88
N ALA A 181 -4.77 7.53 27.01
CA ALA A 181 -5.48 8.81 27.06
C ALA A 181 -6.35 9.04 25.81
N VAL A 182 -5.85 8.71 24.62
CA VAL A 182 -6.64 8.80 23.37
C VAL A 182 -7.90 7.95 23.43
N ALA A 183 -7.85 6.74 24.03
CA ALA A 183 -9.02 5.87 24.14
C ALA A 183 -10.07 6.39 25.15
N LEU A 184 -9.66 7.20 26.13
CA LEU A 184 -10.52 7.81 27.14
C LEU A 184 -11.10 9.17 26.74
N MET A 185 -10.56 9.79 25.68
CA MET A 185 -10.77 11.19 25.36
C MET A 185 -12.24 11.56 25.12
N HIS A 186 -12.91 10.77 24.28
CA HIS A 186 -14.26 11.04 23.77
C HIS A 186 -15.37 10.37 24.59
N ASP A 187 -15.03 9.91 25.79
CA ASP A 187 -15.98 9.38 26.77
C ASP A 187 -16.89 8.23 26.28
N PRO A 188 -16.33 7.12 25.77
CA PRO A 188 -17.10 6.06 25.12
C PRO A 188 -17.99 5.26 26.08
N GLU A 189 -19.08 4.68 25.54
CA GLU A 189 -19.94 3.71 26.23
C GLU A 189 -19.21 2.38 26.52
N LEU A 190 -18.34 1.97 25.60
CA LEU A 190 -17.54 0.75 25.70
C LEU A 190 -16.05 1.07 25.51
N LEU A 191 -15.25 0.78 26.53
CA LEU A 191 -13.80 0.93 26.51
C LEU A 191 -13.14 -0.45 26.39
N ILE A 192 -12.27 -0.63 25.39
CA ILE A 192 -11.53 -1.87 25.15
C ILE A 192 -10.04 -1.56 25.23
N LEU A 193 -9.37 -2.15 26.21
CA LEU A 193 -7.97 -1.89 26.54
C LEU A 193 -7.15 -3.16 26.40
N ASP A 194 -6.24 -3.19 25.42
CA ASP A 194 -5.33 -4.32 25.24
C ASP A 194 -4.01 -4.09 26.00
N GLU A 195 -3.87 -4.74 27.16
CA GLU A 195 -2.67 -4.67 28.03
C GLU A 195 -2.25 -3.22 28.44
N PRO A 196 -3.14 -2.39 29.01
CA PRO A 196 -2.89 -0.96 29.20
C PRO A 196 -1.81 -0.63 30.26
N THR A 197 -1.59 -1.50 31.23
CA THR A 197 -0.76 -1.26 32.44
C THR A 197 0.66 -1.86 32.36
N VAL A 198 1.03 -2.42 31.21
CA VAL A 198 2.36 -3.02 30.99
C VAL A 198 3.44 -1.95 31.03
N GLY A 199 4.44 -2.13 31.90
CA GLY A 199 5.53 -1.17 32.07
C GLY A 199 5.13 0.13 32.79
N VAL A 200 3.96 0.15 33.46
CA VAL A 200 3.51 1.27 34.29
C VAL A 200 3.91 1.03 35.75
N ASP A 201 4.25 2.11 36.46
CA ASP A 201 4.54 2.10 37.89
C ASP A 201 3.34 1.56 38.73
N PRO A 202 3.56 0.80 39.81
CA PRO A 202 2.48 0.25 40.64
C PRO A 202 1.49 1.28 41.20
N LEU A 203 1.94 2.48 41.60
CA LEU A 203 1.04 3.51 42.15
C LEU A 203 0.12 4.05 41.05
N LEU A 204 0.68 4.33 39.88
CA LEU A 204 -0.09 4.82 38.74
C LEU A 204 -1.05 3.74 38.22
N ARG A 205 -0.62 2.47 38.20
CA ARG A 205 -1.50 1.32 37.89
C ARG A 205 -2.71 1.30 38.83
N GLN A 206 -2.51 1.46 40.13
CA GLN A 206 -3.62 1.48 41.09
C GLN A 206 -4.54 2.68 40.87
N SER A 207 -4.00 3.86 40.58
CA SER A 207 -4.78 5.05 40.23
C SER A 207 -5.65 4.82 38.99
N ILE A 208 -5.09 4.20 37.95
CA ILE A 208 -5.83 3.83 36.73
C ILE A 208 -6.99 2.89 37.06
N TRP A 209 -6.74 1.83 37.82
CA TRP A 209 -7.79 0.88 38.22
C TRP A 209 -8.90 1.54 39.05
N ASN A 210 -8.54 2.38 40.02
CA ASN A 210 -9.50 3.13 40.82
C ASN A 210 -10.40 4.02 39.94
N HIS A 211 -9.82 4.67 38.93
CA HIS A 211 -10.57 5.46 37.97
C HIS A 211 -11.50 4.61 37.11
N LEU A 212 -11.02 3.47 36.58
CA LEU A 212 -11.85 2.54 35.80
C LEU A 212 -13.05 2.04 36.62
N VAL A 213 -12.82 1.66 37.89
CA VAL A 213 -13.89 1.26 38.81
C VAL A 213 -14.87 2.40 39.07
N HIS A 214 -14.36 3.64 39.21
CA HIS A 214 -15.22 4.81 39.43
C HIS A 214 -16.12 5.09 38.23
N ILE A 215 -15.60 5.06 37.00
CA ILE A 215 -16.40 5.34 35.81
C ILE A 215 -17.43 4.24 35.49
N THR A 216 -17.17 2.99 35.90
CA THR A 216 -18.15 1.90 35.73
C THR A 216 -19.25 1.91 36.79
N LYS A 217 -18.99 2.44 38.00
CA LYS A 217 -19.97 2.51 39.10
C LYS A 217 -21.24 3.29 38.73
N ALA A 218 -21.13 4.29 37.86
CA ALA A 218 -22.27 5.05 37.35
C ALA A 218 -23.19 4.22 36.42
N GLY A 219 -22.80 2.99 36.05
CA GLY A 219 -23.57 2.07 35.21
C GLY A 219 -23.58 2.41 33.71
N GLN A 220 -23.02 3.56 33.33
CA GLN A 220 -23.07 4.07 31.95
C GLN A 220 -21.95 3.52 31.06
N LYS A 221 -20.81 3.12 31.63
CA LYS A 221 -19.62 2.72 30.89
C LYS A 221 -19.23 1.29 31.17
N THR A 222 -18.84 0.57 30.13
CA THR A 222 -18.39 -0.82 30.22
C THR A 222 -16.92 -0.90 29.81
N VAL A 223 -16.11 -1.65 30.55
CA VAL A 223 -14.66 -1.76 30.28
C VAL A 223 -14.31 -3.22 30.05
N ILE A 224 -13.62 -3.50 28.94
CA ILE A 224 -12.97 -4.78 28.67
C ILE A 224 -11.46 -4.54 28.71
N ILE A 225 -10.78 -5.25 29.60
CA ILE A 225 -9.33 -5.14 29.76
C ILE A 225 -8.69 -6.51 29.58
N THR A 226 -7.66 -6.59 28.74
CA THR A 226 -6.77 -7.76 28.72
C THR A 226 -5.58 -7.50 29.62
N THR A 227 -5.17 -8.51 30.35
CA THR A 227 -3.96 -8.45 31.18
C THR A 227 -3.37 -9.84 31.33
N HIS A 228 -2.05 -9.92 31.41
CA HIS A 228 -1.34 -11.11 31.87
C HIS A 228 -1.06 -11.08 33.38
N TYR A 229 -1.34 -9.96 34.06
CA TYR A 229 -1.21 -9.84 35.50
C TYR A 229 -2.48 -10.31 36.20
N ILE A 230 -2.42 -11.49 36.80
CA ILE A 230 -3.59 -12.13 37.43
C ILE A 230 -4.12 -11.31 38.63
N GLU A 231 -3.23 -10.62 39.34
CA GLU A 231 -3.58 -9.73 40.44
C GLU A 231 -4.40 -8.51 39.99
N GLU A 232 -4.19 -7.99 38.78
CA GLU A 232 -4.97 -6.87 38.24
C GLU A 232 -6.42 -7.31 37.98
N ALA A 233 -6.59 -8.50 37.42
CA ALA A 233 -7.91 -9.04 37.11
C ALA A 233 -8.77 -9.34 38.35
N ARG A 234 -8.17 -9.45 39.55
CA ARG A 234 -8.92 -9.61 40.79
C ARG A 234 -9.85 -8.41 41.07
N GLN A 235 -9.51 -7.23 40.56
CA GLN A 235 -10.32 -6.02 40.71
C GLN A 235 -11.48 -5.94 39.69
N ALA A 236 -11.51 -6.84 38.70
CA ALA A 236 -12.59 -6.90 37.72
C ALA A 236 -13.86 -7.52 38.32
N HIS A 237 -15.02 -7.15 37.77
CA HIS A 237 -16.32 -7.69 38.21
C HIS A 237 -16.48 -9.13 37.71
N THR A 238 -16.06 -9.38 36.48
CA THR A 238 -16.09 -10.68 35.81
C THR A 238 -14.74 -10.93 35.15
N ILE A 239 -14.24 -12.16 35.24
CA ILE A 239 -13.01 -12.57 34.57
C ILE A 239 -13.27 -13.72 33.61
N GLY A 240 -12.70 -13.60 32.41
CA GLY A 240 -12.66 -14.65 31.41
C GLY A 240 -11.27 -15.26 31.35
N LEU A 241 -11.14 -16.55 31.68
CA LEU A 241 -9.88 -17.28 31.62
C LEU A 241 -9.75 -18.00 30.27
N MET A 242 -8.89 -17.52 29.39
CA MET A 242 -8.77 -17.99 28.01
C MET A 242 -7.49 -18.81 27.78
N ARG A 243 -7.62 -19.97 27.11
CA ARG A 243 -6.49 -20.81 26.69
C ARG A 243 -6.81 -21.54 25.38
N SER A 244 -5.84 -21.54 24.46
CA SER A 244 -5.92 -22.23 23.15
C SER A 244 -7.23 -21.93 22.39
N GLY A 245 -7.61 -20.66 22.30
CA GLY A 245 -8.81 -20.25 21.56
C GLY A 245 -10.15 -20.52 22.23
N ARG A 246 -10.16 -21.01 23.48
CA ARG A 246 -11.37 -21.34 24.25
C ARG A 246 -11.40 -20.62 25.59
N LEU A 247 -12.60 -20.35 26.09
CA LEU A 247 -12.83 -19.85 27.44
C LEU A 247 -12.95 -21.03 28.41
N LEU A 248 -12.11 -21.07 29.44
CA LEU A 248 -12.06 -22.13 30.46
C LEU A 248 -13.10 -21.89 31.55
N ALA A 249 -13.28 -20.63 31.93
CA ALA A 249 -14.24 -20.18 32.91
C ALA A 249 -14.53 -18.70 32.68
N GLU A 250 -15.75 -18.29 33.01
CA GLU A 250 -16.25 -16.92 32.91
C GLU A 250 -17.11 -16.66 34.14
N GLU A 251 -16.54 -16.02 35.16
CA GLU A 251 -17.24 -15.76 36.42
C GLU A 251 -16.57 -14.64 37.21
N SER A 252 -17.20 -14.20 38.31
CA SER A 252 -16.55 -13.26 39.22
C SER A 252 -15.32 -13.88 39.91
N PRO A 253 -14.25 -13.11 40.19
CA PRO A 253 -13.06 -13.60 40.89
C PRO A 253 -13.35 -14.33 42.21
N ALA A 254 -14.27 -13.79 43.02
CA ALA A 254 -14.66 -14.39 44.30
C ALA A 254 -15.40 -15.72 44.14
N CYS A 255 -16.26 -15.83 43.12
CA CYS A 255 -16.96 -17.09 42.80
C CYS A 255 -15.96 -18.15 42.34
N LEU A 256 -14.98 -17.80 41.51
CA LEU A 256 -13.97 -18.75 41.04
C LEU A 256 -13.08 -19.27 42.17
N LEU A 257 -12.65 -18.41 43.10
CA LEU A 257 -11.86 -18.84 44.25
C LEU A 257 -12.64 -19.81 45.16
N SER A 258 -13.93 -19.51 45.42
CA SER A 258 -14.79 -20.36 46.25
C SER A 258 -15.15 -21.69 45.55
N MET A 259 -15.48 -21.65 44.26
CA MET A 259 -15.85 -22.83 43.47
C MET A 259 -14.70 -23.84 43.38
N TYR A 260 -13.46 -23.37 43.18
CA TYR A 260 -12.30 -24.24 43.02
C TYR A 260 -11.52 -24.51 44.32
N ARG A 261 -11.89 -23.85 45.43
CA ARG A 261 -11.27 -23.91 46.76
C ARG A 261 -9.77 -23.61 46.69
N CYS A 262 -9.42 -22.47 46.14
CA CYS A 262 -8.03 -22.00 45.98
C CYS A 262 -7.84 -20.65 46.69
N SER A 263 -6.62 -20.38 47.15
CA SER A 263 -6.23 -19.10 47.75
C SER A 263 -5.88 -18.03 46.71
N SER A 264 -5.45 -18.45 45.51
CA SER A 264 -5.04 -17.56 44.43
C SER A 264 -5.78 -17.86 43.11
N LEU A 265 -5.96 -16.84 42.27
CA LEU A 265 -6.53 -17.02 40.92
C LEU A 265 -5.55 -17.76 39.99
N GLU A 266 -4.25 -17.69 40.27
CA GLU A 266 -3.20 -18.45 39.59
C GLU A 266 -3.43 -19.96 39.73
N ASP A 267 -3.73 -20.42 40.95
CA ASP A 267 -4.01 -21.84 41.21
C ASP A 267 -5.29 -22.31 40.50
N VAL A 268 -6.32 -21.46 40.46
CA VAL A 268 -7.55 -21.74 39.70
C VAL A 268 -7.23 -21.90 38.22
N PHE A 269 -6.46 -20.97 37.65
CA PHE A 269 -6.06 -21.03 36.24
C PHE A 269 -5.22 -22.27 35.94
N LEU A 270 -4.31 -22.65 36.84
CA LEU A 270 -3.49 -23.86 36.72
C LEU A 270 -4.34 -25.13 36.79
N LYS A 271 -5.31 -25.20 37.71
CA LYS A 271 -6.22 -26.35 37.88
C LYS A 271 -7.11 -26.54 36.66
N LEU A 272 -7.71 -25.46 36.15
CA LEU A 272 -8.48 -25.46 34.91
C LEU A 272 -7.62 -25.85 33.71
N SER A 273 -6.39 -25.33 33.66
CA SER A 273 -5.41 -25.65 32.64
C SER A 273 -5.02 -27.13 32.61
N ARG A 274 -4.85 -27.76 33.78
CA ARG A 274 -4.57 -29.20 33.89
C ARG A 274 -5.77 -30.04 33.47
N LYS A 275 -6.99 -29.66 33.89
CA LYS A 275 -8.23 -30.32 33.46
C LYS A 275 -8.40 -30.29 31.95
N GLN A 276 -8.15 -29.16 31.29
CA GLN A 276 -8.20 -29.07 29.84
C GLN A 276 -7.12 -29.92 29.16
N GLY A 277 -5.89 -29.91 29.69
CA GLY A 277 -4.80 -30.75 29.19
C GLY A 277 -5.11 -32.24 29.29
N GLN A 278 -5.74 -32.67 30.38
CA GLN A 278 -6.20 -34.05 30.59
C GLN A 278 -7.44 -34.38 29.75
N ALA A 279 -8.35 -33.45 29.50
CA ALA A 279 -9.49 -33.68 28.60
C ALA A 279 -9.05 -33.85 27.13
N ASN A 280 -7.95 -33.20 26.72
CA ASN A 280 -7.32 -33.45 25.42
C ASN A 280 -6.44 -34.72 25.41
N VAL A 281 -6.21 -35.34 26.58
CA VAL A 281 -5.48 -36.60 26.80
C VAL A 281 -6.37 -37.55 27.60
N ALA A 282 -7.58 -37.83 27.11
CA ALA A 282 -8.38 -38.96 27.59
C ALA A 282 -8.06 -40.19 26.72
N PRO A 283 -8.11 -41.40 27.28
CA PRO A 283 -7.16 -42.47 27.00
C PRO A 283 -7.41 -43.08 25.62
N ALA A 284 -6.35 -43.29 24.85
CA ALA A 284 -6.35 -44.41 23.93
C ALA A 284 -6.57 -45.65 24.80
N GLU A 285 -7.72 -46.31 24.64
CA GLU A 285 -7.96 -47.61 25.23
C GLU A 285 -6.79 -48.52 24.87
N LEU A 286 -5.94 -48.78 25.87
CA LEU A 286 -4.99 -49.88 25.85
C LEU A 286 -5.84 -51.15 25.90
N ASN A 287 -6.28 -51.62 24.74
CA ASN A 287 -6.68 -53.01 24.54
C ASN A 287 -5.44 -53.87 24.75
N ILE A 288 -5.19 -54.22 26.02
CA ILE A 288 -4.27 -55.27 26.39
C ILE A 288 -4.96 -56.58 26.04
N SER A 289 -4.73 -57.03 24.81
CA SER A 289 -4.89 -58.42 24.43
C SER A 289 -3.59 -58.89 23.78
N ASN A 290 -2.73 -59.45 24.62
CA ASN A 290 -1.77 -60.52 24.36
C ASN A 290 -1.04 -60.54 23.01
N ASN A 291 0.16 -59.94 22.98
CA ASN A 291 1.36 -60.48 22.33
C ASN A 291 2.54 -59.52 22.55
N ILE A 292 3.20 -59.68 23.69
CA ILE A 292 4.49 -59.06 23.97
C ILE A 292 5.53 -59.68 23.02
N SER A 293 6.00 -58.91 22.04
CA SER A 293 7.32 -59.10 21.45
C SER A 293 8.29 -58.14 22.12
N LEU A 294 9.30 -58.74 22.75
CA LEU A 294 10.17 -58.17 23.76
C LEU A 294 11.36 -57.45 23.08
N SER A 295 11.09 -56.34 22.38
CA SER A 295 12.14 -55.58 21.68
C SER A 295 12.01 -54.05 21.74
N ALA A 296 11.09 -53.49 22.53
CA ALA A 296 10.91 -52.03 22.63
C ALA A 296 11.12 -51.43 24.04
N LEU A 297 11.70 -52.17 24.99
CA LEU A 297 12.08 -51.65 26.30
C LEU A 297 13.59 -51.74 26.51
N ALA A 298 14.32 -50.80 25.89
CA ALA A 298 15.67 -50.43 26.30
C ALA A 298 15.72 -48.91 26.47
N PHE A 299 15.64 -48.47 27.72
CA PHE A 299 15.95 -47.10 28.14
C PHE A 299 17.46 -46.89 28.05
N GLY A 300 17.89 -45.79 27.41
CA GLY A 300 19.22 -45.22 27.60
C GLY A 300 20.09 -45.16 26.33
N ASN A 301 20.21 -43.96 25.76
CA ASN A 301 21.52 -43.30 25.66
C ASN A 301 21.41 -41.85 25.16
N LYS A 302 21.91 -40.95 26.00
CA LYS A 302 22.46 -39.66 25.61
C LYS A 302 23.54 -39.85 24.54
N LYS A 303 23.66 -38.90 23.61
CA LYS A 303 24.94 -38.56 22.98
C LYS A 303 25.07 -37.03 22.96
N ASP A 304 25.78 -36.54 23.96
CA ASP A 304 26.46 -35.25 23.92
C ASP A 304 27.76 -35.41 23.11
N ASN A 305 28.11 -34.42 22.30
CA ASN A 305 29.49 -34.12 21.92
C ASN A 305 29.74 -32.62 22.19
N PRO A 306 30.95 -32.24 22.62
CA PRO A 306 31.16 -31.05 23.46
C PRO A 306 31.39 -29.79 22.63
N VAL A 307 30.82 -28.67 23.09
CA VAL A 307 31.22 -27.32 22.66
C VAL A 307 32.15 -26.76 23.73
N TYR A 308 33.38 -26.45 23.33
CA TYR A 308 34.39 -25.80 24.17
C TYR A 308 33.90 -24.42 24.62
N VAL A 309 34.05 -24.15 25.92
CA VAL A 309 33.92 -22.80 26.51
C VAL A 309 35.27 -22.11 26.37
N SER A 310 35.34 -21.07 25.55
CA SER A 310 36.34 -20.01 25.69
C SER A 310 35.72 -18.85 26.46
N GLN A 311 36.31 -18.50 27.61
CA GLN A 311 36.06 -17.25 28.31
C GLN A 311 36.59 -16.09 27.47
N GLU A 312 35.73 -15.14 27.10
CA GLU A 312 36.04 -13.70 27.04
C GLU A 312 34.76 -12.89 26.75
N SER A 313 34.40 -12.04 27.73
CA SER A 313 33.92 -10.64 27.59
C SER A 313 32.90 -10.25 26.49
N GLY A 314 31.73 -9.72 26.90
CA GLY A 314 31.02 -8.67 26.12
C GLY A 314 29.50 -8.85 25.86
N VAL A 315 28.67 -8.30 26.74
CA VAL A 315 27.55 -7.35 26.49
C VAL A 315 26.62 -7.53 25.26
N VAL A 316 25.31 -7.64 25.58
CA VAL A 316 24.07 -7.29 24.82
C VAL A 316 23.62 -8.20 23.66
N GLY A 317 22.37 -8.70 23.77
CA GLY A 317 21.62 -9.28 22.66
C GLY A 317 20.17 -9.65 23.05
N LEU A 318 19.25 -8.70 22.92
CA LEU A 318 17.80 -8.89 23.01
C LEU A 318 17.29 -9.69 21.80
N ASN A 319 16.77 -10.90 22.02
CA ASN A 319 16.07 -11.64 20.97
C ASN A 319 14.60 -11.19 20.88
N PHE A 320 14.36 -10.29 19.93
CA PHE A 320 13.04 -9.85 19.49
C PHE A 320 12.44 -10.95 18.59
N HIS A 321 11.40 -11.65 19.06
CA HIS A 321 10.64 -12.58 18.21
C HIS A 321 9.71 -11.75 17.31
N GLN A 322 10.21 -11.39 16.14
CA GLN A 322 9.43 -10.74 15.10
C GLN A 322 8.46 -11.78 14.49
N SER A 323 7.17 -11.70 14.85
CA SER A 323 6.12 -12.44 14.17
C SER A 323 6.00 -11.95 12.74
N LYS A 324 6.41 -12.82 11.82
CA LYS A 324 6.28 -12.68 10.36
C LYS A 324 4.79 -12.68 10.01
N GLU A 325 4.16 -11.50 9.93
CA GLU A 325 2.85 -11.40 9.29
C GLU A 325 3.01 -11.67 7.80
N VAL A 326 2.37 -12.75 7.33
CA VAL A 326 2.30 -13.12 5.92
C VAL A 326 1.28 -12.20 5.25
N LEU A 327 1.75 -11.39 4.30
CA LEU A 327 0.92 -10.64 3.35
C LEU A 327 -0.04 -11.60 2.65
N ILE A 328 -1.33 -11.46 2.91
CA ILE A 328 -2.39 -12.04 2.08
C ILE A 328 -3.14 -10.88 1.45
N SER A 329 -2.96 -10.74 0.14
CA SER A 329 -3.83 -9.96 -0.73
C SER A 329 -5.17 -10.68 -0.85
N ASP A 330 -6.26 -9.98 -0.52
CA ASP A 330 -7.60 -10.40 -0.92
C ASP A 330 -7.71 -10.17 -2.43
N SER A 331 -7.44 -11.20 -3.21
CA SER A 331 -7.71 -11.25 -4.65
C SER A 331 -9.19 -11.50 -4.90
N ASN A 332 -10.04 -10.50 -4.64
CA ASN A 332 -11.31 -10.36 -5.32
C ASN A 332 -11.11 -9.36 -6.45
N GLY A 333 -10.62 -9.89 -7.57
CA GLY A 333 -10.38 -9.15 -8.80
C GLY A 333 -11.66 -8.52 -9.34
N SER A 334 -11.52 -7.25 -9.70
CA SER A 334 -12.37 -6.52 -10.64
C SER A 334 -12.55 -7.32 -11.94
N THR A 335 -13.76 -7.76 -12.23
CA THR A 335 -14.13 -8.26 -13.55
C THR A 335 -14.43 -7.07 -14.46
N ILE A 336 -13.57 -6.91 -15.47
CA ILE A 336 -13.78 -6.04 -16.62
C ILE A 336 -14.96 -6.61 -17.43
N ALA A 337 -15.92 -5.75 -17.77
CA ALA A 337 -17.03 -6.08 -18.64
C ALA A 337 -16.54 -6.35 -20.07
N ILE A 338 -16.80 -7.56 -20.58
CA ILE A 338 -16.76 -7.88 -22.00
C ILE A 338 -18.16 -8.34 -22.40
N ASN A 339 -18.71 -7.64 -23.39
CA ASN A 339 -20.03 -7.86 -23.97
C ASN A 339 -20.18 -9.24 -24.63
N GLY A 340 -21.38 -9.80 -24.48
CA GLY A 340 -22.04 -10.64 -25.49
C GLY A 340 -21.75 -12.13 -25.45
N LEU A 341 -22.74 -12.94 -25.05
CA LEU A 341 -23.39 -13.97 -25.87
C LEU A 341 -24.36 -14.81 -25.02
N ASN A 342 -25.52 -15.07 -25.62
CA ASN A 342 -26.68 -15.78 -25.08
C ASN A 342 -26.38 -17.25 -24.75
N GLY A 343 -26.94 -17.76 -23.65
CA GLY A 343 -26.97 -19.18 -23.35
C GLY A 343 -27.59 -19.49 -21.98
N SER A 344 -28.88 -19.75 -21.96
CA SER A 344 -29.67 -20.17 -20.80
C SER A 344 -29.54 -21.67 -20.51
N ALA A 345 -29.22 -22.04 -19.26
CA ALA A 345 -29.63 -23.31 -18.64
C ALA A 345 -29.66 -23.19 -17.09
N PRO A 346 -30.54 -23.93 -16.39
CA PRO A 346 -31.09 -23.54 -15.09
C PRO A 346 -30.47 -24.28 -13.89
N GLY A 347 -30.52 -23.66 -12.70
CA GLY A 347 -30.36 -24.36 -11.43
C GLY A 347 -29.32 -23.78 -10.47
N VAL A 348 -29.51 -22.54 -10.01
CA VAL A 348 -28.88 -22.04 -8.76
C VAL A 348 -29.93 -21.26 -7.99
N ILE A 349 -30.26 -21.75 -6.79
CA ILE A 349 -31.16 -21.10 -5.84
C ILE A 349 -30.45 -19.84 -5.33
N SER A 350 -30.99 -18.68 -5.71
CA SER A 350 -30.61 -17.37 -5.19
C SER A 350 -31.40 -17.09 -3.91
N GLU A 351 -30.73 -17.01 -2.76
CA GLU A 351 -31.21 -16.17 -1.67
C GLU A 351 -30.62 -14.77 -1.86
N THR A 352 -31.23 -14.01 -2.78
CA THR A 352 -31.17 -12.56 -2.76
C THR A 352 -32.16 -12.10 -1.70
N VAL A 353 -31.67 -11.44 -0.65
CA VAL A 353 -32.51 -10.71 0.28
C VAL A 353 -33.10 -9.53 -0.50
N ASP A 354 -34.33 -9.69 -0.97
CA ASP A 354 -35.12 -8.61 -1.56
C ASP A 354 -35.39 -7.56 -0.47
N CYS A 355 -34.87 -6.36 -0.69
CA CYS A 355 -35.25 -5.16 0.04
C CYS A 355 -36.49 -4.55 -0.62
N ASP A 356 -37.63 -5.23 -0.57
CA ASP A 356 -38.91 -4.66 -0.97
C ASP A 356 -39.51 -3.88 0.21
N ASN A 357 -39.50 -2.55 0.05
CA ASN A 357 -40.06 -1.47 0.88
C ASN A 357 -39.03 -0.60 1.62
N CYS A 358 -38.24 0.16 0.86
CA CYS A 358 -37.61 1.39 1.34
C CYS A 358 -38.05 2.59 0.47
N THR A 359 -39.27 3.08 0.69
CA THR A 359 -39.69 4.42 0.24
C THR A 359 -39.08 5.47 1.17
N GLU A 360 -37.76 5.68 1.10
CA GLU A 360 -37.04 6.88 1.56
C GLU A 360 -35.51 6.73 1.33
N CYS A 361 -35.10 6.74 0.07
CA CYS A 361 -33.67 6.78 -0.32
C CYS A 361 -33.09 8.21 -0.27
N SER A 362 -33.22 8.90 0.87
CA SER A 362 -32.61 10.22 1.09
C SER A 362 -31.45 10.21 2.12
N GLY A 363 -31.17 9.07 2.76
CA GLY A 363 -30.18 8.97 3.83
C GLY A 363 -28.81 8.37 3.47
N CYS A 364 -28.58 7.90 2.24
CA CYS A 364 -27.35 7.16 1.89
C CYS A 364 -26.11 8.02 1.60
N SER A 365 -26.17 9.35 1.76
CA SER A 365 -25.08 10.26 1.39
C SER A 365 -24.68 11.25 2.48
N ASN A 366 -24.52 10.79 3.74
CA ASN A 366 -23.73 11.56 4.68
C ASN A 366 -22.24 11.30 4.40
N PHE A 367 -21.71 12.08 3.45
CA PHE A 367 -20.28 12.25 3.22
C PHE A 367 -19.58 12.53 4.56
N THR A 368 -18.35 12.02 4.71
CA THR A 368 -17.56 12.08 5.95
C THR A 368 -17.67 13.43 6.68
N SER A 369 -17.80 13.40 8.02
CA SER A 369 -17.99 14.64 8.79
C SER A 369 -16.85 15.63 8.57
N LYS A 370 -17.16 16.93 8.50
CA LYS A 370 -16.16 18.01 8.29
C LYS A 370 -14.97 17.92 9.26
N GLY A 371 -15.21 17.43 10.49
CA GLY A 371 -14.17 17.18 11.50
C GLY A 371 -13.16 16.12 11.08
N LYS A 372 -13.62 14.99 10.51
CA LYS A 372 -12.76 13.89 10.04
C LYS A 372 -11.88 14.34 8.87
N ILE A 373 -12.46 15.04 7.89
CA ILE A 373 -11.70 15.56 6.73
C ILE A 373 -10.62 16.54 7.22
N LYS A 374 -10.99 17.48 8.11
CA LYS A 374 -10.04 18.42 8.71
C LYS A 374 -8.90 17.69 9.43
N ALA A 375 -9.21 16.67 10.22
CA ALA A 375 -8.21 15.89 10.94
C ALA A 375 -7.21 15.22 9.98
N LEU A 376 -7.70 14.60 8.90
CA LEU A 376 -6.86 13.95 7.89
C LEU A 376 -6.00 14.95 7.09
N LEU A 377 -6.54 16.13 6.77
CA LEU A 377 -5.79 17.18 6.09
C LEU A 377 -4.68 17.75 6.98
N VAL A 378 -5.01 18.10 8.23
CA VAL A 378 -4.02 18.59 9.20
C VAL A 378 -2.96 17.52 9.46
N LYS A 379 -3.35 16.24 9.52
CA LYS A 379 -2.41 15.13 9.66
C LYS A 379 -1.36 15.13 8.54
N ASN A 380 -1.82 15.09 7.30
CA ASN A 380 -0.95 15.03 6.13
C ASN A 380 -0.08 16.29 6.02
N PHE A 381 -0.65 17.46 6.32
CA PHE A 381 0.10 18.72 6.31
C PHE A 381 1.23 18.73 7.35
N LEU A 382 0.95 18.37 8.61
CA LEU A 382 1.97 18.33 9.67
C LEU A 382 3.07 17.31 9.36
N ARG A 383 2.68 16.12 8.85
CA ARG A 383 3.63 15.08 8.44
C ARG A 383 4.56 15.57 7.33
N MET A 384 4.01 16.24 6.32
CA MET A 384 4.79 16.79 5.21
C MET A 384 5.71 17.92 5.67
N TRP A 385 5.21 18.84 6.50
CA TRP A 385 5.96 19.99 6.97
C TRP A 385 7.13 19.63 7.91
N ARG A 386 6.97 18.60 8.75
CA ARG A 386 8.04 18.17 9.67
C ARG A 386 9.06 17.25 9.02
N ASN A 387 8.68 16.56 7.94
CA ASN A 387 9.58 15.76 7.13
C ASN A 387 10.06 16.55 5.89
N VAL A 388 10.59 17.76 6.11
CA VAL A 388 11.12 18.65 5.05
C VAL A 388 12.17 17.94 4.20
N GLY A 389 13.01 17.08 4.79
CA GLY A 389 14.00 16.32 4.03
C GLY A 389 13.37 15.39 2.99
N VAL A 390 12.28 14.70 3.35
CA VAL A 390 11.53 13.85 2.43
C VAL A 390 10.83 14.71 1.37
N MET A 391 10.23 15.84 1.76
CA MET A 391 9.61 16.77 0.82
C MET A 391 10.63 17.33 -0.19
N LEU A 392 11.79 17.79 0.27
CA LEU A 392 12.86 18.29 -0.58
C LEU A 392 13.33 17.20 -1.54
N PHE A 393 13.52 15.98 -1.05
CA PHE A 393 13.88 14.84 -1.88
C PHE A 393 12.81 14.55 -2.96
N ILE A 394 11.53 14.61 -2.61
CA ILE A 394 10.41 14.44 -3.55
C ILE A 394 10.45 15.46 -4.68
N PHE A 395 10.77 16.71 -4.41
CA PHE A 395 10.82 17.74 -5.46
C PHE A 395 12.17 17.77 -6.19
N ALA A 396 13.27 17.50 -5.50
CA ALA A 396 14.61 17.54 -6.09
C ALA A 396 14.89 16.34 -7.00
N LEU A 397 14.39 15.15 -6.66
CA LEU A 397 14.67 13.93 -7.42
C LEU A 397 14.13 13.97 -8.87
N PRO A 398 12.88 14.40 -9.14
CA PRO A 398 12.39 14.60 -10.51
C PRO A 398 13.18 15.64 -11.28
N VAL A 399 13.53 16.75 -10.65
CA VAL A 399 14.32 17.81 -11.28
C VAL A 399 15.69 17.27 -11.66
N MET A 400 16.35 16.55 -10.75
CA MET A 400 17.63 15.90 -11.01
C MET A 400 17.51 14.85 -12.12
N GLN A 401 16.45 14.04 -12.13
CA GLN A 401 16.21 13.04 -13.18
C GLN A 401 15.99 13.70 -14.56
N VAL A 402 15.22 14.77 -14.64
CA VAL A 402 15.00 15.52 -15.89
C VAL A 402 16.29 16.17 -16.36
N ILE A 403 17.07 16.78 -15.46
CA ILE A 403 18.38 17.35 -15.80
C ILE A 403 19.32 16.27 -16.33
N LEU A 404 19.43 15.13 -15.64
CA LEU A 404 20.26 14.01 -16.06
C LEU A 404 19.80 13.46 -17.41
N PHE A 405 18.49 13.34 -17.63
CA PHE A 405 17.93 12.92 -18.90
C PHE A 405 18.30 13.90 -20.04
N CYS A 406 18.10 15.20 -19.84
CA CYS A 406 18.45 16.22 -20.82
C CYS A 406 19.96 16.28 -21.09
N LEU A 407 20.81 16.01 -20.09
CA LEU A 407 22.26 15.96 -20.28
C LEU A 407 22.73 14.68 -21.00
N ALA A 408 22.09 13.54 -20.73
CA ALA A 408 22.50 12.24 -21.27
C ALA A 408 21.95 11.98 -22.68
N ILE A 409 20.70 12.34 -22.95
CA ILE A 409 19.97 12.01 -24.19
C ILE A 409 19.69 13.26 -25.02
N GLY A 410 19.53 14.43 -24.38
CA GLY A 410 19.03 15.66 -25.01
C GLY A 410 20.02 16.43 -25.90
N ARG A 411 21.02 15.76 -26.49
CA ARG A 411 21.86 16.35 -27.53
C ARG A 411 21.58 15.65 -28.84
N ASP A 412 21.61 16.41 -29.93
CA ASP A 412 21.56 15.83 -31.26
C ASP A 412 22.74 14.86 -31.45
N PRO A 413 22.54 13.71 -32.11
CA PRO A 413 23.58 12.72 -32.29
C PRO A 413 24.75 13.32 -33.08
N THR A 414 25.93 13.28 -32.48
CA THR A 414 27.19 13.70 -33.12
C THR A 414 28.05 12.48 -33.44
N ASN A 415 29.01 12.63 -34.35
CA ASN A 415 29.89 11.56 -34.82
C ASN A 415 29.15 10.43 -35.56
N LEU A 416 28.17 10.78 -36.39
CA LEU A 416 27.49 9.83 -37.25
C LEU A 416 28.42 9.44 -38.40
N LYS A 417 29.05 8.27 -38.29
CA LYS A 417 29.92 7.73 -39.34
C LYS A 417 29.12 7.36 -40.59
N MET A 418 29.60 7.81 -41.74
CA MET A 418 29.01 7.52 -43.03
C MET A 418 30.09 7.03 -43.98
N ALA A 419 29.87 5.84 -44.54
CA ALA A 419 30.80 5.16 -45.44
C ALA A 419 30.66 5.75 -46.85
N ILE A 420 31.71 6.39 -47.34
CA ILE A 420 31.71 7.08 -48.62
C ILE A 420 32.57 6.31 -49.61
N VAL A 421 31.98 5.99 -50.74
CA VAL A 421 32.67 5.41 -51.89
C VAL A 421 32.54 6.42 -53.02
N ASN A 422 33.67 6.97 -53.47
CA ASN A 422 33.69 7.93 -54.56
C ASN A 422 34.47 7.35 -55.73
N GLY A 423 33.76 6.84 -56.75
CA GLY A 423 34.35 6.26 -57.95
C GLY A 423 35.17 7.24 -58.79
N GLU A 424 34.95 8.55 -58.64
CA GLU A 424 35.68 9.59 -59.37
C GLU A 424 37.09 9.85 -58.79
N MET A 425 37.37 9.33 -57.59
CA MET A 425 38.65 9.54 -56.90
C MET A 425 39.47 8.27 -56.90
N ASN A 426 40.77 8.40 -57.15
CA ASN A 426 41.69 7.29 -56.97
C ASN A 426 41.97 7.12 -55.47
N THR A 427 41.36 6.09 -54.87
CA THR A 427 41.21 5.86 -53.43
C THR A 427 42.50 5.46 -52.70
N THR A 428 43.67 5.91 -53.16
CA THR A 428 44.93 5.69 -52.46
C THR A 428 45.15 6.81 -51.44
N ILE A 429 44.63 6.58 -50.23
CA ILE A 429 45.03 7.19 -48.96
C ILE A 429 44.70 8.68 -48.83
N GLY A 430 43.57 8.98 -48.17
CA GLY A 430 43.35 10.27 -47.48
C GLY A 430 43.53 11.52 -48.33
N ALA A 431 43.28 11.44 -49.64
CA ALA A 431 43.29 12.60 -50.50
C ALA A 431 42.14 13.52 -50.06
N ASP A 432 42.48 14.66 -49.49
CA ASP A 432 41.51 15.74 -49.26
C ASP A 432 40.73 15.93 -50.56
N CYS A 433 39.39 15.90 -50.45
CA CYS A 433 38.50 16.11 -51.58
C CYS A 433 38.71 17.55 -52.09
N VAL A 434 39.64 17.76 -53.03
CA VAL A 434 39.95 19.07 -53.58
C VAL A 434 38.90 19.41 -54.64
N PHE A 435 38.28 20.57 -54.50
CA PHE A 435 37.36 21.12 -55.48
C PHE A 435 37.60 22.63 -55.62
N ASP A 436 37.25 23.17 -56.78
CA ASP A 436 37.29 24.62 -57.01
C ASP A 436 36.00 25.29 -56.47
N PRO A 437 36.09 26.24 -55.53
CA PRO A 437 34.92 26.98 -55.05
C PRO A 437 34.29 27.90 -56.11
N GLY A 438 34.99 28.17 -57.22
CA GLY A 438 34.53 28.99 -58.34
C GLY A 438 33.38 28.37 -59.16
N CYS A 439 33.09 28.97 -60.32
CA CYS A 439 32.13 28.44 -61.30
C CYS A 439 32.83 27.40 -62.19
N SER A 440 33.29 26.33 -61.55
CA SER A 440 33.81 25.15 -62.21
C SER A 440 32.90 23.97 -61.91
N PHE A 441 32.63 23.17 -62.94
CA PHE A 441 31.86 21.94 -62.86
C PHE A 441 32.75 20.71 -62.69
N THR A 442 33.97 20.88 -62.18
CA THR A 442 34.92 19.79 -61.88
C THR A 442 34.73 19.27 -60.45
N SER A 443 34.82 17.95 -60.27
CA SER A 443 34.79 17.29 -58.95
C SER A 443 33.54 17.66 -58.13
N LEU A 444 32.36 17.53 -58.75
CA LEU A 444 31.08 17.88 -58.13
C LEU A 444 30.75 16.98 -56.93
N SER A 445 31.19 15.72 -56.95
CA SER A 445 31.11 14.79 -55.80
C SER A 445 31.80 15.37 -54.55
N CYS A 446 33.06 15.80 -54.68
CA CYS A 446 33.81 16.41 -53.58
C CYS A 446 33.20 17.73 -53.10
N ARG A 447 32.67 18.54 -54.03
CA ARG A 447 31.98 19.78 -53.68
C ARG A 447 30.72 19.49 -52.86
N TYR A 448 29.91 18.51 -53.24
CA TYR A 448 28.76 18.08 -52.44
C TYR A 448 29.19 17.53 -51.07
N LEU A 449 30.23 16.69 -51.02
CA LEU A 449 30.76 16.16 -49.76
C LEU A 449 31.21 17.27 -48.80
N SER A 450 31.66 18.43 -49.30
CA SER A 450 32.01 19.59 -48.47
C SER A 450 30.81 20.23 -47.75
N HIS A 451 29.61 20.09 -48.31
CA HIS A 451 28.36 20.61 -47.76
C HIS A 451 27.70 19.68 -46.73
N LEU A 452 28.23 18.47 -46.53
CA LEU A 452 27.75 17.61 -45.46
C LEU A 452 28.00 18.23 -44.09
N ASN A 453 26.98 18.14 -43.23
CA ASN A 453 27.00 18.68 -41.87
C ASN A 453 28.20 18.14 -41.06
N SER A 454 28.75 18.95 -40.15
CA SER A 454 29.89 18.58 -39.29
C SER A 454 29.57 17.45 -38.29
N THR A 455 28.30 17.10 -38.13
CA THR A 455 27.84 15.95 -37.35
C THR A 455 28.14 14.61 -38.03
N ILE A 456 28.34 14.61 -39.36
CA ILE A 456 28.60 13.42 -40.19
C ILE A 456 30.11 13.24 -40.37
N VAL A 457 30.63 12.13 -39.88
CA VAL A 457 32.04 11.74 -40.02
C VAL A 457 32.19 10.92 -41.30
N LYS A 458 33.06 11.40 -42.19
CA LYS A 458 33.29 10.85 -43.53
C LYS A 458 34.35 9.75 -43.44
N GLU A 459 33.97 8.50 -43.66
CA GLU A 459 34.90 7.37 -43.73
C GLU A 459 34.94 6.85 -45.17
N TYR A 460 36.11 6.91 -45.82
CA TYR A 460 36.23 6.56 -47.23
C TYR A 460 36.57 5.08 -47.43
N TYR A 461 35.93 4.45 -48.41
CA TYR A 461 36.09 3.05 -48.79
C TYR A 461 36.41 2.92 -50.28
N THR A 462 37.12 1.85 -50.66
CA THR A 462 37.50 1.57 -52.05
C THR A 462 36.34 1.00 -52.85
N ASP A 463 35.58 0.09 -52.25
CA ASP A 463 34.58 -0.71 -52.94
C ASP A 463 33.21 -0.58 -52.27
N LEU A 464 32.13 -0.62 -53.06
CA LEU A 464 30.77 -0.54 -52.56
C LEU A 464 30.45 -1.66 -51.58
N ASP A 465 30.85 -2.89 -51.87
CA ASP A 465 30.59 -4.04 -50.99
C ASP A 465 31.25 -3.85 -49.62
N SER A 466 32.47 -3.32 -49.57
CA SER A 466 33.17 -3.02 -48.31
C SER A 466 32.46 -1.95 -47.47
N ALA A 467 31.89 -0.93 -48.12
CA ALA A 467 31.11 0.11 -47.47
C ALA A 467 29.77 -0.42 -46.95
N LEU A 468 29.09 -1.28 -47.72
CA LEU A 468 27.85 -1.93 -47.30
C LEU A 468 28.10 -2.91 -46.14
N ASP A 469 29.20 -3.65 -46.16
CA ASP A 469 29.58 -4.52 -45.06
C ASP A 469 29.91 -3.73 -43.79
N ALA A 470 30.54 -2.56 -43.91
CA ALA A 470 30.73 -1.65 -42.77
C ALA A 470 29.40 -1.18 -42.15
N VAL A 471 28.36 -0.95 -42.96
CA VAL A 471 27.01 -0.64 -42.45
C VAL A 471 26.38 -1.87 -41.80
N ARG A 472 26.49 -3.06 -42.41
CA ARG A 472 25.95 -4.32 -41.88
C ARG A 472 26.59 -4.72 -40.54
N GLU A 473 27.88 -4.45 -40.38
CA GLU A 473 28.63 -4.69 -39.14
C GLU A 473 28.37 -3.62 -38.06
N GLY A 474 27.65 -2.55 -38.39
CA GLY A 474 27.36 -1.43 -37.48
C GLY A 474 28.53 -0.47 -37.28
N ASN A 475 29.54 -0.49 -38.15
CA ASN A 475 30.66 0.44 -38.13
C ASN A 475 30.28 1.82 -38.72
N ALA A 476 29.28 1.87 -39.61
CA ALA A 476 28.72 3.09 -40.20
C ALA A 476 27.19 3.09 -40.17
N TRP A 477 26.57 4.27 -40.11
CA TRP A 477 25.11 4.45 -40.09
C TRP A 477 24.48 4.48 -41.49
N GLY A 478 25.31 4.54 -42.53
CA GLY A 478 24.88 4.51 -43.92
C GLY A 478 26.06 4.54 -44.87
N ALA A 479 25.80 4.19 -46.13
CA ALA A 479 26.74 4.22 -47.23
C ALA A 479 26.28 5.22 -48.31
N LEU A 480 27.20 6.02 -48.82
CA LEU A 480 27.03 6.97 -49.91
C LEU A 480 27.95 6.59 -51.05
N TYR A 481 27.39 6.38 -52.24
CA TYR A 481 28.13 5.96 -53.42
C TYR A 481 27.98 6.98 -54.55
N PHE A 482 29.11 7.43 -55.08
CA PHE A 482 29.21 8.13 -56.35
C PHE A 482 29.78 7.17 -57.40
N THR A 483 29.15 7.16 -58.55
CA THR A 483 29.58 6.44 -59.75
C THR A 483 30.90 6.99 -60.30
N ASP A 484 31.61 6.20 -61.13
CA ASP A 484 32.94 6.55 -61.65
C ASP A 484 32.94 7.79 -62.56
N ASN A 485 31.82 8.05 -63.23
CA ASN A 485 31.63 9.20 -64.15
C ASN A 485 30.56 10.19 -63.63
N PHE A 486 30.40 10.32 -62.31
CA PHE A 486 29.32 11.12 -61.72
C PHE A 486 29.30 12.59 -62.18
N THR A 487 30.45 13.28 -62.15
CA THR A 487 30.57 14.70 -62.49
C THR A 487 30.23 14.93 -63.97
N ASP A 488 30.81 14.15 -64.87
CA ASP A 488 30.58 14.28 -66.30
C ASP A 488 29.12 13.93 -66.66
N ALA A 489 28.57 12.87 -66.08
CA ALA A 489 27.16 12.49 -66.26
C ALA A 489 26.20 13.55 -65.71
N LEU A 490 26.51 14.16 -64.56
CA LEU A 490 25.69 15.23 -63.99
C LEU A 490 25.73 16.50 -64.86
N VAL A 491 26.89 16.86 -65.41
CA VAL A 491 27.01 17.97 -66.36
C VAL A 491 26.27 17.67 -67.65
N ALA A 492 26.41 16.45 -68.20
CA ALA A 492 25.69 16.01 -69.38
C ALA A 492 24.17 16.02 -69.17
N ARG A 493 23.70 15.58 -67.99
CA ARG A 493 22.28 15.65 -67.59
C ARG A 493 21.76 17.09 -67.59
N ILE A 494 22.54 18.05 -67.09
CA ILE A 494 22.15 19.47 -67.08
C ILE A 494 22.14 20.04 -68.52
N ALA A 495 23.10 19.67 -69.35
CA ALA A 495 23.25 20.19 -70.72
C ALA A 495 22.20 19.62 -71.70
N LEU A 496 21.95 18.31 -71.65
CA LEU A 496 21.02 17.60 -72.53
C LEU A 496 19.57 17.75 -72.07
N GLY A 497 19.32 17.94 -70.77
CA GLY A 497 18.00 18.19 -70.22
C GLY A 497 16.99 17.09 -70.54
N ARG A 498 16.15 17.31 -71.56
CA ARG A 498 15.14 16.34 -72.02
C ARG A 498 15.70 15.21 -72.87
N ASP A 499 16.87 15.42 -73.48
CA ASP A 499 17.48 14.50 -74.43
C ASP A 499 18.54 13.59 -73.76
N ALA A 500 18.61 13.60 -72.43
CA ALA A 500 19.52 12.73 -71.68
C ALA A 500 19.05 11.26 -71.75
N ASP A 501 19.98 10.36 -72.07
CA ASP A 501 19.78 8.92 -72.10
C ASP A 501 19.77 8.28 -70.70
N ASP A 502 19.20 7.08 -70.60
CA ASP A 502 19.03 6.37 -69.33
C ASP A 502 20.37 6.07 -68.62
N GLU A 503 21.46 5.87 -69.37
CA GLU A 503 22.79 5.65 -68.80
C GLU A 503 23.34 6.94 -68.18
N THR A 504 23.22 8.08 -68.86
CA THR A 504 23.56 9.40 -68.28
C THR A 504 22.74 9.69 -67.02
N LEU A 505 21.45 9.31 -67.00
CA LEU A 505 20.60 9.47 -65.82
C LEU A 505 21.08 8.60 -64.65
N ASP A 506 21.28 7.31 -64.85
CA ASP A 506 21.75 6.37 -63.81
C ASP A 506 23.14 6.74 -63.28
N GLN A 507 24.06 7.13 -64.16
CA GLN A 507 25.41 7.57 -63.79
C GLN A 507 25.42 8.90 -63.03
N SER A 508 24.39 9.72 -63.14
CA SER A 508 24.28 11.01 -62.42
C SER A 508 23.60 10.89 -61.05
N GLU A 509 23.20 9.70 -60.62
CA GLU A 509 22.53 9.48 -59.33
C GLU A 509 23.51 9.23 -58.19
N ILE A 510 23.27 9.89 -57.06
CA ILE A 510 23.96 9.60 -55.81
C ILE A 510 23.16 8.50 -55.09
N ARG A 511 23.77 7.33 -54.90
CA ARG A 511 23.09 6.20 -54.25
C ARG A 511 23.38 6.18 -52.75
N VAL A 512 22.32 6.09 -51.95
CA VAL A 512 22.38 6.12 -50.48
C VAL A 512 21.72 4.89 -49.89
N TRP A 513 22.42 4.19 -49.00
CA TRP A 513 21.86 3.14 -48.16
C TRP A 513 21.97 3.57 -46.70
N LEU A 514 20.85 3.69 -46.00
CA LEU A 514 20.83 4.09 -44.60
C LEU A 514 20.47 2.91 -43.71
N ASP A 515 21.11 2.79 -42.56
CA ASP A 515 20.65 1.89 -41.51
C ASP A 515 19.37 2.44 -40.86
N MET A 516 18.27 1.74 -41.07
CA MET A 516 16.96 2.09 -40.53
C MET A 516 16.63 1.34 -39.22
N SER A 517 17.58 0.56 -38.67
CA SER A 517 17.45 -0.08 -37.36
C SER A 517 17.23 0.94 -36.25
N ASN A 518 17.84 2.13 -36.38
CA ASN A 518 17.51 3.32 -35.61
C ASN A 518 16.80 4.35 -36.50
N GLN A 519 15.47 4.32 -36.50
CA GLN A 519 14.64 5.17 -37.35
C GLN A 519 14.90 6.68 -37.15
N GLN A 520 15.27 7.12 -35.94
CA GLN A 520 15.54 8.53 -35.66
C GLN A 520 16.82 9.01 -36.35
N ILE A 521 17.91 8.23 -36.24
CA ILE A 521 19.17 8.52 -36.92
C ILE A 521 18.99 8.43 -38.44
N GLY A 522 18.31 7.39 -38.93
CA GLY A 522 18.06 7.21 -40.37
C GLY A 522 17.28 8.38 -40.99
N ILE A 523 16.19 8.83 -40.35
CA ILE A 523 15.42 10.00 -40.82
C ILE A 523 16.25 11.29 -40.77
N MET A 524 17.03 11.47 -39.70
CA MET A 524 17.90 12.65 -39.55
C MET A 524 18.98 12.70 -40.62
N LEU A 525 19.66 11.58 -40.90
CA LEU A 525 20.66 11.48 -41.97
C LEU A 525 20.03 11.74 -43.34
N ASN A 526 18.86 11.15 -43.64
CA ASN A 526 18.17 11.39 -44.89
C ASN A 526 17.84 12.89 -45.10
N ARG A 527 17.31 13.55 -44.06
CA ARG A 527 17.05 15.00 -44.08
C ARG A 527 18.33 15.79 -44.33
N ASP A 528 19.38 15.51 -43.57
CA ASP A 528 20.64 16.26 -43.63
C ASP A 528 21.34 16.09 -44.99
N LEU A 529 21.29 14.90 -45.61
CA LEU A 529 21.81 14.65 -46.96
C LEU A 529 21.07 15.47 -48.04
N GLN A 530 19.74 15.56 -47.94
CA GLN A 530 18.92 16.35 -48.87
C GLN A 530 19.15 17.85 -48.69
N VAL A 531 19.25 18.33 -47.45
CA VAL A 531 19.57 19.74 -47.15
C VAL A 531 20.95 20.10 -47.68
N ALA A 532 21.96 19.26 -47.46
CA ALA A 532 23.30 19.44 -48.01
C ALA A 532 23.30 19.52 -49.54
N TYR A 533 22.47 18.73 -50.22
CA TYR A 533 22.41 18.73 -51.68
C TYR A 533 21.77 20.02 -52.20
N ARG A 534 20.71 20.48 -51.54
CA ARG A 534 20.08 21.77 -51.85
C ARG A 534 21.08 22.92 -51.69
N GLU A 535 21.84 22.95 -50.59
CA GLU A 535 22.85 24.00 -50.36
C GLU A 535 23.97 23.95 -51.38
N PHE A 536 24.46 22.75 -51.72
CA PHE A 536 25.40 22.53 -52.81
C PHE A 536 24.90 23.12 -54.14
N ALA A 537 23.66 22.78 -54.54
CA ALA A 537 23.07 23.24 -55.79
C ALA A 537 22.86 24.77 -55.81
N GLN A 538 22.33 25.33 -54.71
CA GLN A 538 22.16 26.78 -54.57
C GLN A 538 23.49 27.53 -54.64
N GLN A 539 24.54 27.03 -53.99
CA GLN A 539 25.85 27.66 -54.00
C GLN A 539 26.49 27.58 -55.38
N LEU A 540 26.42 26.43 -56.07
CA LEU A 540 26.93 26.29 -57.43
C LEU A 540 26.26 27.27 -58.39
N LEU A 541 24.92 27.36 -58.35
CA LEU A 541 24.16 28.31 -59.15
C LEU A 541 24.53 29.77 -58.84
N ARG A 542 24.67 30.10 -57.55
CA ARG A 542 25.03 31.46 -57.12
C ARG A 542 26.41 31.88 -57.60
N VAL A 543 27.40 30.99 -57.57
CA VAL A 543 28.77 31.29 -58.02
C VAL A 543 28.84 31.40 -59.55
N CYS A 544 27.96 30.69 -60.27
CA CYS A 544 27.82 30.78 -61.72
C CYS A 544 26.87 31.90 -62.21
N ASP A 545 26.57 32.89 -61.36
CA ASP A 545 25.67 34.02 -61.65
C ASP A 545 24.26 33.61 -62.14
N ASN A 546 23.82 32.42 -61.72
CA ASN A 546 22.47 31.93 -61.95
C ASN A 546 21.58 32.14 -60.72
N ASN A 547 20.27 32.15 -60.92
CA ASN A 547 19.33 32.31 -59.82
C ASN A 547 19.36 31.06 -58.91
N PRO A 548 19.73 31.18 -57.62
CA PRO A 548 19.85 30.03 -56.71
C PRO A 548 18.52 29.30 -56.48
N LYS A 549 17.38 29.96 -56.73
CA LYS A 549 16.05 29.35 -56.65
C LYS A 549 15.83 28.24 -57.70
N LEU A 550 16.67 28.15 -58.73
CA LEU A 550 16.61 27.04 -59.70
C LEU A 550 17.01 25.70 -59.09
N GLY A 551 17.78 25.72 -57.99
CA GLY A 551 18.17 24.51 -57.24
C GLY A 551 17.20 24.13 -56.13
N ASP A 552 16.15 24.93 -55.91
CA ASP A 552 15.12 24.62 -54.91
C ASP A 552 14.07 23.67 -55.50
N VAL A 553 13.63 22.72 -54.69
CA VAL A 553 12.37 22.00 -54.93
C VAL A 553 11.24 23.06 -54.92
N PRO A 554 10.27 23.02 -55.86
CA PRO A 554 9.20 24.02 -55.97
C PRO A 554 8.14 23.90 -54.86
N ILE A 555 8.58 23.77 -53.61
CA ILE A 555 7.78 23.69 -52.39
C ILE A 555 8.32 24.74 -51.43
N GLN A 556 7.53 25.77 -51.15
CA GLN A 556 7.92 26.82 -50.21
C GLN A 556 7.32 26.55 -48.83
N PHE A 557 8.14 26.04 -47.92
CA PHE A 557 7.78 25.98 -46.50
C PHE A 557 7.75 27.40 -45.91
N LYS A 558 6.58 27.81 -45.40
CA LYS A 558 6.41 29.06 -44.65
C LYS A 558 6.75 28.82 -43.18
N SER A 559 6.84 29.90 -42.40
CA SER A 559 7.01 29.80 -40.95
C SER A 559 5.94 28.87 -40.36
N PRO A 560 6.34 27.93 -39.48
CA PRO A 560 5.44 26.95 -38.91
C PRO A 560 4.37 27.65 -38.07
N ILE A 561 3.16 27.10 -38.08
CA ILE A 561 2.05 27.61 -37.26
C ILE A 561 2.36 27.37 -35.76
N TYR A 562 3.03 26.26 -35.45
CA TYR A 562 3.50 25.89 -34.12
C TYR A 562 4.89 25.28 -34.17
N GLY A 563 5.73 25.59 -33.19
CA GLY A 563 7.09 25.04 -33.06
C GLY A 563 8.16 25.82 -33.82
N THR A 564 9.36 25.25 -33.86
CA THR A 564 10.52 25.79 -34.59
C THR A 564 10.70 25.05 -35.93
N ASN A 565 11.41 25.66 -36.87
CA ASN A 565 11.72 25.02 -38.16
C ASN A 565 12.61 23.78 -37.99
N ASP A 566 13.51 23.81 -37.00
CA ASP A 566 14.45 22.76 -36.68
C ASP A 566 14.30 22.41 -35.18
N PRO A 567 13.34 21.53 -34.82
CA PRO A 567 13.16 21.11 -33.43
C PRO A 567 14.31 20.20 -33.00
N SER A 568 14.75 20.35 -31.75
CA SER A 568 15.76 19.45 -31.18
C SER A 568 15.10 18.13 -30.76
N PHE A 569 15.88 17.05 -30.71
CA PHE A 569 15.38 15.76 -30.20
C PHE A 569 14.78 15.88 -28.78
N THR A 570 15.34 16.77 -27.96
CA THR A 570 14.90 17.04 -26.58
C THR A 570 13.49 17.59 -26.50
N ASP A 571 13.12 18.49 -27.42
CA ASP A 571 11.80 19.12 -27.43
C ASP A 571 10.67 18.09 -27.65
N PHE A 572 10.98 17.01 -28.38
CA PHE A 572 10.06 15.92 -28.63
C PHE A 572 9.95 14.95 -27.44
N VAL A 573 11.07 14.55 -26.83
CA VAL A 573 11.08 13.49 -25.81
C VAL A 573 10.79 14.01 -24.40
N ALA A 574 11.18 15.24 -24.07
CA ALA A 574 11.08 15.79 -22.72
C ALA A 574 9.67 15.70 -22.10
N PRO A 575 8.56 16.02 -22.81
CA PRO A 575 7.22 15.93 -22.24
C PRO A 575 6.84 14.51 -21.78
N GLY A 576 7.19 13.49 -22.57
CA GLY A 576 6.89 12.09 -22.23
C GLY A 576 7.66 11.60 -21.00
N VAL A 577 8.93 12.00 -20.88
CA VAL A 577 9.77 11.65 -19.74
C VAL A 577 9.31 12.36 -18.47
N ILE A 578 8.95 13.63 -18.55
CA ILE A 578 8.40 14.38 -17.40
C ILE A 578 7.12 13.71 -16.89
N LEU A 579 6.20 13.33 -17.78
CA LEU A 579 4.96 12.64 -17.40
C LEU A 579 5.21 11.31 -16.70
N THR A 580 6.13 10.49 -17.22
CA THR A 580 6.46 9.19 -16.62
C THR A 580 7.11 9.35 -15.25
N ILE A 581 8.06 10.27 -15.10
CA ILE A 581 8.70 10.57 -13.81
C ILE A 581 7.66 11.00 -12.77
N VAL A 582 6.78 11.95 -13.12
CA VAL A 582 5.74 12.46 -12.21
C VAL A 582 4.80 11.33 -11.79
N PHE A 583 4.37 10.48 -12.72
CA PHE A 583 3.48 9.36 -12.43
C PHE A 583 4.12 8.34 -11.47
N PHE A 584 5.32 7.84 -11.78
CA PHE A 584 5.98 6.82 -10.96
C PHE A 584 6.34 7.36 -9.57
N LEU A 585 6.76 8.62 -9.47
CA LEU A 585 7.04 9.24 -8.20
C LEU A 585 5.78 9.33 -7.32
N ALA A 586 4.66 9.80 -7.88
CA ALA A 586 3.41 9.91 -7.13
C ALA A 586 2.94 8.54 -6.61
N VAL A 587 3.04 7.50 -7.43
CA VAL A 587 2.70 6.11 -7.04
C VAL A 587 3.63 5.59 -5.96
N ALA A 588 4.94 5.79 -6.10
CA ALA A 588 5.93 5.32 -5.12
C ALA A 588 5.74 5.97 -3.74
N LEU A 589 5.42 7.26 -3.71
CA LEU A 589 5.22 7.98 -2.46
C LEU A 589 3.92 7.61 -1.76
N THR A 590 2.82 7.53 -2.50
CA THR A 590 1.52 7.14 -1.95
C THR A 590 1.53 5.72 -1.41
N SER A 591 2.14 4.78 -2.14
CA SER A 591 2.32 3.40 -1.69
C SER A 591 3.20 3.30 -0.45
N SER A 592 4.34 4.01 -0.42
CA SER A 592 5.23 4.04 0.76
C SER A 592 4.52 4.61 1.99
N ALA A 593 3.77 5.69 1.84
CA ALA A 593 3.02 6.30 2.93
C ALA A 593 1.96 5.35 3.50
N LEU A 594 1.22 4.63 2.63
CA LEU A 594 0.23 3.64 3.02
C LEU A 594 0.87 2.44 3.74
N ILE A 595 1.99 1.94 3.21
CA ILE A 595 2.73 0.83 3.82
C ILE A 595 3.16 1.19 5.24
N ILE A 596 3.74 2.38 5.46
CA ILE A 596 4.17 2.85 6.78
C ILE A 596 2.97 2.91 7.75
N GLU A 597 1.86 3.52 7.34
CA GLU A 597 0.67 3.62 8.21
C GLU A 597 0.06 2.24 8.54
N ARG A 598 0.19 1.28 7.63
CA ARG A 598 -0.23 -0.11 7.86
C ARG A 598 0.70 -0.83 8.83
N THR A 599 2.01 -0.69 8.67
CA THR A 599 3.00 -1.36 9.53
C THR A 599 3.00 -0.85 10.97
N GLU A 600 2.59 0.41 11.19
CA GLU A 600 2.51 1.01 12.53
C GLU A 600 1.13 0.82 13.21
N GLY A 601 0.19 0.12 12.56
CA GLY A 601 -1.17 -0.10 13.09
C GLY A 601 -2.05 1.15 13.13
N LEU A 602 -1.63 2.25 12.51
CA LEU A 602 -2.32 3.55 12.53
C LEU A 602 -3.59 3.57 11.69
N LEU A 603 -3.56 2.89 10.54
CA LEU A 603 -4.74 2.72 9.68
C LEU A 603 -5.86 2.03 10.45
N ASP A 604 -5.51 0.94 11.12
CA ASP A 604 -6.44 0.16 11.91
C ASP A 604 -7.08 0.97 13.04
N ARG A 605 -6.27 1.73 13.79
CA ARG A 605 -6.80 2.60 14.85
C ARG A 605 -7.71 3.70 14.31
N SER A 606 -7.37 4.30 13.17
CA SER A 606 -8.20 5.33 12.53
C SER A 606 -9.52 4.75 12.01
N TRP A 607 -9.49 3.53 11.49
CA TRP A 607 -10.68 2.80 11.06
C TRP A 607 -11.62 2.48 12.23
N VAL A 608 -11.07 2.03 13.36
CA VAL A 608 -11.82 1.82 14.62
C VAL A 608 -12.52 3.09 15.09
N ALA A 609 -11.87 4.24 14.93
CA ALA A 609 -12.46 5.54 15.27
C ALA A 609 -13.55 6.00 14.27
N GLY A 610 -13.80 5.23 13.20
CA GLY A 610 -14.86 5.47 12.23
C GLY A 610 -14.44 6.29 11.02
N VAL A 611 -13.15 6.32 10.68
CA VAL A 611 -12.67 6.79 9.37
C VAL A 611 -12.90 5.66 8.36
N THR A 612 -13.85 5.83 7.44
CA THR A 612 -14.26 4.84 6.43
C THR A 612 -14.18 5.40 5.03
#